data_AF-E1KR88-F1
#
_entry.id   AF-E1KR88-F1
#
_cell.length_a   1.000
_cell.length_b   1.000
_cell.length_c   1.000
_cell.angle_alpha   90.00
_cell.angle_beta   90.00
_cell.angle_gamma   90.00
#
_symmetry.space_group_name_H-M   'P 1'
#
loop_
_entity.id
_entity.type
_entity.pdbx_description
1 polymer ?
#
loop_
_entity_poly.entity_id
_entity_poly.type
_entity_poly.pdbx_seq_one_letter_code
_entity_poly.pdbx_strand_id
1 'polypeptide(L)'
;MRITTISRFKVVAAMVRGFFQGFINGQIDAKQPGRTDLKPVEYKQIIADNYETLSACFVSVMFPILIRLNYDNLEDVAADMKKRKFSNATSPKLLLRYACGAKAIYDAVIKEYQTQMTALLIGRLQPMKTFFETYEKGTEELEVISVPLAIRSMVRTQMMAYSTSLQAANPEIKTLHQATVFKLMLQGMVTLLHDEPISLEGDNLEMIFRRVSLNSDNFETLMNEMNQAYEDLI
;
A
#
# COMPACT_ATOMS: atom_id res chain seq x y z
N MET A 1 21.18 13.64 -3.32
CA MET A 1 20.79 13.38 -4.72
C MET A 1 19.27 13.45 -4.79
N ARG A 2 18.67 14.31 -5.63
CA ARG A 2 17.21 14.44 -5.73
C ARG A 2 16.69 13.35 -6.66
N ILE A 3 16.10 12.30 -6.11
CA ILE A 3 15.34 11.34 -6.92
C ILE A 3 14.08 12.06 -7.43
N THR A 4 13.85 12.01 -8.73
CA THR A 4 12.67 12.64 -9.37
C THR A 4 11.70 11.60 -9.91
N THR A 5 12.20 10.39 -10.16
CA THR A 5 11.42 9.26 -10.64
C THR A 5 11.81 7.96 -9.93
N ILE A 6 10.91 6.98 -9.94
CA ILE A 6 11.07 5.65 -9.32
C ILE A 6 10.54 4.60 -10.29
N SER A 7 11.18 3.44 -10.36
CA SER A 7 10.67 2.29 -11.13
C SER A 7 9.23 1.95 -10.74
N ARG A 8 8.33 1.86 -11.72
CA ARG A 8 6.93 1.45 -11.50
C ARG A 8 6.83 0.10 -10.79
N PHE A 9 7.78 -0.82 -11.01
CA PHE A 9 7.85 -2.10 -10.30
C PHE A 9 8.05 -1.92 -8.79
N LYS A 10 8.99 -1.05 -8.39
CA LYS A 10 9.22 -0.74 -6.97
C LYS A 10 7.98 -0.09 -6.35
N VAL A 11 7.33 0.83 -7.07
CA VAL A 11 6.09 1.48 -6.61
C VAL A 11 4.99 0.45 -6.34
N VAL A 12 4.69 -0.42 -7.31
CA VAL A 12 3.62 -1.41 -7.10
C VAL A 12 3.99 -2.44 -6.03
N ALA A 13 5.25 -2.88 -5.95
CA ALA A 13 5.69 -3.81 -4.92
C ALA A 13 5.57 -3.19 -3.51
N ALA A 14 6.01 -1.93 -3.34
CA ALA A 14 5.86 -1.19 -2.10
C ALA A 14 4.38 -1.01 -1.74
N MET A 15 3.51 -0.67 -2.71
CA MET A 15 2.06 -0.54 -2.49
C MET A 15 1.43 -1.86 -2.03
N VAL A 16 1.74 -3.00 -2.68
CA VAL A 16 1.19 -4.30 -2.25
C VAL A 16 1.64 -4.64 -0.83
N ARG A 17 2.93 -4.47 -0.51
CA ARG A 17 3.41 -4.63 0.87
C ARG A 17 2.68 -3.69 1.83
N GLY A 18 2.51 -2.43 1.44
CA GLY A 18 1.81 -1.40 2.20
C GLY A 18 0.35 -1.77 2.49
N PHE A 19 -0.35 -2.34 1.52
CA PHE A 19 -1.70 -2.83 1.70
C PHE A 19 -1.76 -3.86 2.82
N PHE A 20 -0.91 -4.89 2.79
CA PHE A 20 -0.93 -5.95 3.80
C PHE A 20 -0.54 -5.45 5.20
N GLN A 21 0.41 -4.50 5.27
CA GLN A 21 0.72 -3.82 6.52
C GLN A 21 -0.49 -3.07 7.05
N GLY A 22 -1.15 -2.25 6.23
CA GLY A 22 -2.36 -1.51 6.62
C GLY A 22 -3.48 -2.44 7.04
N PHE A 23 -3.77 -3.47 6.24
CA PHE A 23 -4.82 -4.45 6.49
C PHE A 23 -4.65 -5.15 7.85
N ILE A 24 -3.47 -5.69 8.13
CA ILE A 24 -3.20 -6.39 9.38
C ILE A 24 -3.28 -5.44 10.57
N ASN A 25 -2.69 -4.24 10.47
CA ASN A 25 -2.76 -3.26 11.56
C ASN A 25 -4.19 -2.77 11.81
N GLY A 26 -5.04 -2.64 10.79
CA GLY A 26 -6.44 -2.27 10.99
C GLY A 26 -7.24 -3.36 11.72
N GLN A 27 -7.01 -4.63 11.39
CA GLN A 27 -7.62 -5.78 12.09
C GLN A 27 -7.17 -5.87 13.56
N ILE A 28 -5.90 -5.53 13.84
CA ILE A 28 -5.36 -5.48 15.21
C ILE A 28 -5.97 -4.32 15.98
N ASP A 29 -5.89 -3.11 15.42
CA ASP A 29 -6.32 -1.89 16.10
C ASP A 29 -7.84 -1.86 16.32
N ALA A 30 -8.61 -2.60 15.53
CA ALA A 30 -10.04 -2.81 15.76
C ALA A 30 -10.35 -3.46 17.12
N LYS A 31 -9.42 -4.25 17.65
CA LYS A 31 -9.55 -5.00 18.91
C LYS A 31 -8.64 -4.45 20.01
N GLN A 32 -7.40 -4.11 19.65
CA GLN A 32 -6.31 -3.76 20.56
C GLN A 32 -5.41 -2.68 19.92
N PRO A 33 -5.85 -1.41 19.93
CA PRO A 33 -5.12 -0.29 19.35
C PRO A 33 -3.65 -0.22 19.79
N GLY A 34 -2.74 -0.09 18.82
CA GLY A 34 -1.31 0.11 19.05
C GLY A 34 -0.54 -1.15 19.45
N ARG A 35 -1.18 -2.32 19.49
CA ARG A 35 -0.49 -3.58 19.79
C ARG A 35 0.45 -3.97 18.66
N THR A 36 1.66 -4.41 19.00
CA THR A 36 2.71 -4.73 18.01
C THR A 36 3.31 -6.14 18.14
N ASP A 37 3.01 -6.85 19.23
CA ASP A 37 3.59 -8.15 19.61
C ASP A 37 2.65 -9.33 19.25
N LEU A 38 2.30 -9.43 17.97
CA LEU A 38 1.44 -10.52 17.51
C LEU A 38 2.17 -11.85 17.50
N LYS A 39 1.49 -12.89 17.99
CA LYS A 39 1.94 -14.27 17.88
C LYS A 39 1.63 -14.80 16.47
N PRO A 40 2.42 -15.77 15.96
CA PRO A 40 2.19 -16.36 14.64
C PRO A 40 0.78 -16.89 14.39
N VAL A 41 0.12 -17.42 15.42
CA VAL A 41 -1.28 -17.91 15.33
C VAL A 41 -2.27 -16.78 15.07
N GLU A 42 -2.01 -15.57 15.58
CA GLU A 42 -2.91 -14.42 15.45
C GLU A 42 -2.90 -13.88 14.01
N TYR A 43 -1.72 -13.81 13.37
CA TYR A 43 -1.63 -13.49 11.94
C TYR A 43 -2.43 -14.47 11.08
N LYS A 44 -2.29 -15.77 11.35
CA LYS A 44 -3.00 -16.82 10.60
C LYS A 44 -4.50 -16.74 10.83
N GLN A 45 -4.93 -16.44 12.06
CA GLN A 45 -6.34 -16.26 12.37
C GLN A 45 -6.93 -15.07 11.63
N ILE A 46 -6.24 -13.92 11.60
CA ILE A 46 -6.69 -12.76 10.82
C ILE A 46 -6.88 -13.12 9.34
N ILE A 47 -5.95 -13.89 8.76
CA ILE A 47 -6.09 -14.36 7.37
C ILE A 47 -7.24 -15.35 7.21
N ALA A 48 -7.42 -16.30 8.13
CA ALA A 48 -8.51 -17.26 8.08
C ALA A 48 -9.88 -16.57 8.16
N ASP A 49 -10.03 -15.62 9.08
CA ASP A 49 -11.28 -14.87 9.30
C ASP A 49 -11.66 -14.01 8.08
N ASN A 50 -10.66 -13.60 7.29
CA ASN A 50 -10.85 -12.71 6.14
C ASN A 50 -10.59 -13.39 4.79
N TYR A 51 -10.47 -14.71 4.74
CA TYR A 51 -10.01 -15.43 3.54
C TYR A 51 -10.89 -15.13 2.31
N GLU A 52 -12.20 -15.09 2.49
CA GLU A 52 -13.18 -14.86 1.42
C GLU A 52 -13.25 -13.38 0.98
N THR A 53 -12.91 -12.44 1.86
CA THR A 53 -13.10 -11.00 1.64
C THR A 53 -11.82 -10.24 1.32
N LEU A 54 -10.66 -10.80 1.69
CA LEU A 54 -9.35 -10.15 1.54
C LEU A 54 -9.04 -9.78 0.09
N SER A 55 -9.35 -10.67 -0.87
CA SER A 55 -9.08 -10.40 -2.29
C SER A 55 -9.95 -9.25 -2.83
N ALA A 56 -11.21 -9.17 -2.40
CA ALA A 56 -12.11 -8.09 -2.76
C ALA A 56 -11.66 -6.76 -2.15
N CYS A 57 -11.26 -6.78 -0.87
CA CYS A 57 -10.68 -5.61 -0.17
C CYS A 57 -9.39 -5.13 -0.84
N PHE A 58 -8.51 -6.06 -1.24
CA PHE A 58 -7.29 -5.74 -1.98
C PHE A 58 -7.61 -5.00 -3.29
N VAL A 59 -8.54 -5.53 -4.08
CA VAL A 59 -8.90 -4.89 -5.35
C VAL A 59 -9.64 -3.58 -5.14
N SER A 60 -10.51 -3.45 -4.15
CA SER A 60 -11.22 -2.19 -3.88
C SER A 60 -10.27 -1.05 -3.50
N VAL A 61 -9.18 -1.35 -2.78
CA VAL A 61 -8.13 -0.38 -2.44
C VAL A 61 -7.22 -0.11 -3.64
N MET A 62 -6.69 -1.17 -4.26
CA MET A 62 -5.64 -1.03 -5.27
C MET A 62 -6.15 -0.50 -6.60
N PHE A 63 -7.38 -0.87 -7.00
CA PHE A 63 -7.94 -0.51 -8.30
C PHE A 63 -7.93 1.01 -8.59
N PRO A 64 -8.58 1.87 -7.78
CA PRO A 64 -8.61 3.31 -8.07
C PRO A 64 -7.22 3.96 -8.04
N ILE A 65 -6.30 3.45 -7.21
CA ILE A 65 -4.94 3.98 -7.09
C ILE A 65 -4.12 3.60 -8.31
N LEU A 66 -4.20 2.33 -8.75
CA LEU A 66 -3.52 1.86 -9.96
C LEU A 66 -4.05 2.54 -11.22
N ILE A 67 -5.34 2.86 -11.27
CA ILE A 67 -5.90 3.68 -12.37
C ILE A 67 -5.21 5.04 -12.42
N ARG A 68 -5.11 5.76 -11.30
CA ARG A 68 -4.40 7.05 -11.26
C ARG A 68 -2.90 6.93 -11.53
N LEU A 69 -2.30 5.79 -11.22
CA LEU A 69 -0.88 5.53 -11.43
C LEU A 69 -0.54 5.27 -12.90
N ASN A 70 -1.44 4.60 -13.63
CA ASN A 70 -1.18 4.07 -14.97
C ASN A 70 -1.92 4.81 -16.10
N TYR A 71 -2.81 5.75 -15.77
CA TYR A 71 -3.63 6.46 -16.75
C TYR A 71 -3.69 7.96 -16.44
N ASP A 72 -3.40 8.78 -17.44
CA ASP A 72 -3.38 10.24 -17.29
C ASP A 72 -4.79 10.86 -17.33
N ASN A 73 -5.71 10.25 -18.08
CA ASN A 73 -7.07 10.77 -18.27
C ASN A 73 -8.13 9.81 -17.71
N LEU A 74 -8.77 10.23 -16.60
CA LEU A 74 -9.81 9.45 -15.94
C LEU A 74 -11.13 9.38 -16.74
N GLU A 75 -11.40 10.36 -17.61
CA GLU A 75 -12.59 10.35 -18.48
C GLU A 75 -12.46 9.27 -19.55
N ASP A 76 -11.27 9.14 -20.15
CA ASP A 76 -10.98 8.08 -21.12
C ASP A 76 -11.07 6.70 -20.48
N VAL A 77 -10.57 6.56 -19.25
CA VAL A 77 -10.71 5.33 -18.46
C VAL A 77 -12.18 5.00 -18.22
N ALA A 78 -13.00 5.98 -17.81
CA ALA A 78 -14.42 5.76 -17.56
C ALA A 78 -15.17 5.36 -18.84
N ALA A 79 -14.85 6.00 -19.97
CA ALA A 79 -15.40 5.66 -21.28
C ALA A 79 -15.02 4.24 -21.73
N ASP A 80 -13.75 3.84 -21.56
CA ASP A 80 -13.27 2.50 -21.92
C ASP A 80 -13.87 1.42 -20.99
N MET A 81 -13.96 1.68 -19.68
CA MET A 81 -14.65 0.78 -18.73
C MET A 81 -16.11 0.56 -19.12
N LYS A 82 -16.83 1.63 -19.53
CA LYS A 82 -18.20 1.53 -20.04
C LYS A 82 -18.27 0.71 -21.32
N LYS A 83 -17.36 0.94 -22.27
CA LYS A 83 -17.25 0.17 -23.53
C LYS A 83 -17.01 -1.31 -23.28
N ARG A 84 -16.21 -1.64 -22.27
CA ARG A 84 -15.95 -3.02 -21.81
C ARG A 84 -17.05 -3.62 -20.95
N LYS A 85 -18.12 -2.87 -20.67
CA LYS A 85 -19.25 -3.28 -19.81
C LYS A 85 -18.80 -3.69 -18.40
N PHE A 86 -17.80 -3.00 -17.85
CA PHE A 86 -17.40 -3.24 -16.47
C PHE A 86 -18.55 -2.85 -15.53
N SER A 87 -18.77 -3.69 -14.51
CA SER A 87 -19.84 -3.55 -13.53
C SER A 87 -19.41 -4.15 -12.19
N ASN A 88 -20.30 -4.11 -11.20
CA ASN A 88 -20.06 -4.78 -9.91
C ASN A 88 -19.94 -6.31 -10.02
N ALA A 89 -20.37 -6.90 -11.14
CA ALA A 89 -20.17 -8.33 -11.43
C ALA A 89 -18.82 -8.63 -12.11
N THR A 90 -18.04 -7.62 -12.48
CA THR A 90 -16.73 -7.83 -13.10
C THR A 90 -15.79 -8.47 -12.09
N SER A 91 -15.15 -9.58 -12.50
CA SER A 91 -14.23 -10.29 -11.62
C SER A 91 -13.09 -9.38 -11.11
N PRO A 92 -12.68 -9.48 -9.84
CA PRO A 92 -11.57 -8.71 -9.28
C PRO A 92 -10.28 -8.87 -10.08
N LYS A 93 -10.03 -10.07 -10.62
CA LYS A 93 -8.89 -10.38 -11.50
C LYS A 93 -8.86 -9.48 -12.75
N LEU A 94 -10.00 -9.31 -13.41
CA LEU A 94 -10.09 -8.50 -14.64
C LEU A 94 -9.92 -7.01 -14.33
N LEU A 95 -10.53 -6.53 -13.24
CA LEU A 95 -10.37 -5.15 -12.77
C LEU A 95 -8.90 -4.85 -12.45
N LEU A 96 -8.25 -5.72 -11.68
CA LEU A 96 -6.84 -5.54 -11.32
C LEU A 96 -5.93 -5.56 -12.55
N ARG A 97 -6.15 -6.51 -13.47
CA ARG A 97 -5.38 -6.60 -14.73
C ARG A 97 -5.55 -5.34 -15.58
N TYR A 98 -6.77 -4.82 -15.67
CA TYR A 98 -7.03 -3.56 -16.37
C TYR A 98 -6.29 -2.42 -15.68
N ALA A 99 -6.46 -2.23 -14.38
CA ALA A 99 -5.85 -1.13 -13.65
C ALA A 99 -4.32 -1.12 -13.70
N CYS A 100 -3.67 -2.28 -13.85
CA CYS A 100 -2.21 -2.37 -13.98
C CYS A 100 -1.65 -1.82 -15.30
N GLY A 101 -2.48 -1.62 -16.34
CA GLY A 101 -2.08 -1.09 -17.66
C GLY A 101 -1.21 -2.01 -18.51
N ALA A 102 -0.26 -2.73 -17.91
CA ALA A 102 0.67 -3.63 -18.57
C ALA A 102 0.70 -5.01 -17.90
N LYS A 103 0.89 -6.07 -18.71
CA LYS A 103 0.97 -7.45 -18.20
C LYS A 103 2.11 -7.64 -17.20
N ALA A 104 3.29 -7.07 -17.47
CA ALA A 104 4.44 -7.21 -16.58
C ALA A 104 4.19 -6.60 -15.19
N ILE A 105 3.51 -5.46 -15.12
CA ILE A 105 3.12 -4.82 -13.85
C ILE A 105 2.06 -5.64 -13.12
N TYR A 106 1.08 -6.20 -13.85
CA TYR A 106 0.11 -7.12 -13.26
C TYR A 106 0.79 -8.36 -12.66
N ASP A 107 1.72 -8.99 -13.40
CA ASP A 107 2.45 -10.16 -12.94
C ASP A 107 3.29 -9.83 -11.68
N ALA A 108 3.94 -8.66 -11.63
CA ALA A 108 4.67 -8.18 -10.46
C ALA A 108 3.76 -7.96 -9.24
N VAL A 109 2.58 -7.36 -9.43
CA VAL A 109 1.57 -7.19 -8.37
C VAL A 109 1.12 -8.54 -7.82
N ILE A 110 0.84 -9.52 -8.69
CA ILE A 110 0.40 -10.87 -8.27
C ILE A 110 1.51 -11.60 -7.51
N LYS A 111 2.75 -11.51 -7.98
CA LYS A 111 3.90 -12.15 -7.32
C LYS A 111 4.17 -11.55 -5.94
N GLU A 112 4.09 -10.24 -5.81
CA GLU A 112 4.24 -9.58 -4.51
C GLU A 112 3.06 -9.94 -3.59
N TYR A 113 1.83 -9.99 -4.10
CA TYR A 113 0.65 -10.42 -3.32
C TYR A 113 0.84 -11.84 -2.75
N GLN A 114 1.29 -12.78 -3.58
CA GLN A 114 1.58 -14.15 -3.16
C GLN A 114 2.70 -14.20 -2.11
N THR A 115 3.72 -13.35 -2.25
CA THR A 115 4.83 -13.25 -1.28
C THR A 115 4.33 -12.76 0.07
N GLN A 116 3.50 -11.71 0.11
CA GLN A 116 2.90 -11.21 1.34
C GLN A 116 1.95 -12.24 1.98
N MET A 117 1.10 -12.89 1.20
CA MET A 117 0.23 -13.97 1.68
C MET A 117 1.03 -15.12 2.29
N THR A 118 2.11 -15.54 1.63
CA THR A 118 2.97 -16.62 2.13
C THR A 118 3.59 -16.26 3.47
N ALA A 119 4.08 -15.02 3.64
CA ALA A 119 4.60 -14.56 4.92
C ALA A 119 3.55 -14.64 6.03
N LEU A 120 2.32 -14.20 5.75
CA LEU A 120 1.22 -14.20 6.70
C LEU A 120 0.76 -15.61 7.07
N LEU A 121 0.74 -16.54 6.12
CA LEU A 121 0.45 -17.96 6.37
C LEU A 121 1.55 -18.66 7.20
N ILE A 122 2.80 -18.18 7.12
CA ILE A 122 3.89 -18.58 8.03
C ILE A 122 3.70 -17.95 9.42
N GLY A 123 2.90 -16.89 9.54
CA GLY A 123 2.53 -16.23 10.78
C GLY A 123 3.37 -14.99 11.08
N ARG A 124 3.71 -14.20 10.05
CA ARG A 124 4.44 -12.94 10.21
C ARG A 124 4.18 -11.98 9.05
N LEU A 125 4.44 -10.70 9.28
CA LEU A 125 4.62 -9.74 8.18
C LEU A 125 5.99 -9.96 7.52
N GLN A 126 6.10 -9.64 6.23
CA GLN A 126 7.38 -9.72 5.52
C GLN A 126 8.39 -8.73 6.13
N PRO A 127 9.59 -9.21 6.54
CA PRO A 127 10.65 -8.33 7.01
C PRO A 127 11.10 -7.34 5.93
N MET A 128 11.46 -6.12 6.34
CA MET A 128 11.91 -5.05 5.44
C MET A 128 13.12 -5.46 4.60
N LYS A 129 14.08 -6.15 5.22
CA LYS A 129 15.27 -6.66 4.52
C LYS A 129 14.89 -7.63 3.40
N THR A 130 13.99 -8.56 3.69
CA THR A 130 13.50 -9.53 2.69
C THR A 130 12.81 -8.83 1.52
N PHE A 131 12.04 -7.77 1.75
CA PHE A 131 11.45 -6.98 0.67
C PHE A 131 12.52 -6.54 -0.34
N PHE A 132 13.59 -5.87 0.12
CA PHE A 132 14.65 -5.36 -0.75
C PHE A 132 15.44 -6.45 -1.49
N GLU A 133 15.51 -7.65 -0.90
CA GLU A 133 16.18 -8.81 -1.50
C GLU A 133 15.34 -9.48 -2.60
N THR A 134 14.00 -9.45 -2.48
CA THR A 134 13.12 -10.34 -3.27
C THR A 134 12.15 -9.65 -4.21
N TYR A 135 11.87 -8.36 -4.05
CA TYR A 135 10.90 -7.68 -4.92
C TYR A 135 11.37 -7.67 -6.37
N GLU A 136 10.42 -7.71 -7.30
CA GLU A 136 10.74 -7.68 -8.72
C GLU A 136 11.21 -6.28 -9.13
N LYS A 137 12.45 -6.17 -9.61
CA LYS A 137 13.02 -4.88 -10.04
C LYS A 137 12.59 -4.46 -11.45
N GLY A 138 12.07 -5.41 -12.23
CA GLY A 138 11.74 -5.22 -13.65
C GLY A 138 12.98 -5.17 -14.55
N THR A 139 12.77 -4.80 -15.81
CA THR A 139 13.82 -4.48 -16.79
C THR A 139 13.86 -2.97 -17.00
N GLU A 140 15.04 -2.41 -17.32
CA GLU A 140 15.27 -0.95 -17.43
C GLU A 140 14.35 -0.21 -18.42
N GLU A 141 13.70 -0.92 -19.35
CA GLU A 141 12.81 -0.36 -20.37
C GLU A 141 11.36 -0.11 -19.90
N LEU A 142 11.00 -0.43 -18.66
CA LEU A 142 9.64 -0.23 -18.15
C LEU A 142 9.50 1.03 -17.27
N GLU A 143 8.40 1.73 -17.52
CA GLU A 143 8.09 3.11 -17.15
C GLU A 143 8.45 3.53 -15.73
N VAL A 144 9.00 4.73 -15.61
CA VAL A 144 9.25 5.39 -14.34
C VAL A 144 8.04 6.23 -13.90
N ILE A 145 7.83 6.34 -12.60
CA ILE A 145 6.79 7.16 -11.99
C ILE A 145 7.42 8.37 -11.33
N SER A 146 6.77 9.54 -11.42
CA SER A 146 7.21 10.72 -10.67
C SER A 146 7.14 10.45 -9.16
N VAL A 147 8.19 10.82 -8.42
CA VAL A 147 8.25 10.60 -6.97
C VAL A 147 7.01 11.14 -6.23
N PRO A 148 6.47 12.34 -6.55
CA PRO A 148 5.25 12.82 -5.91
C PRO A 148 4.05 11.88 -6.11
N LEU A 149 3.82 11.38 -7.34
CA LEU A 149 2.73 10.44 -7.61
C LEU A 149 2.93 9.11 -6.87
N ALA A 150 4.17 8.62 -6.81
CA ALA A 150 4.52 7.41 -6.06
C ALA A 150 4.22 7.57 -4.56
N ILE A 151 4.64 8.68 -3.94
CA ILE A 151 4.36 8.98 -2.53
C ILE A 151 2.84 9.01 -2.30
N ARG A 152 2.10 9.74 -3.13
CA ARG A 152 0.64 9.84 -2.97
C ARG A 152 -0.06 8.49 -3.07
N SER A 153 0.34 7.68 -4.05
CA SER A 153 -0.19 6.33 -4.26
C SER A 153 0.10 5.41 -3.07
N MET A 154 1.29 5.51 -2.49
CA MET A 154 1.68 4.73 -1.32
C MET A 154 0.88 5.12 -0.07
N VAL A 155 0.77 6.43 0.21
CA VAL A 155 -0.03 6.97 1.33
C VAL A 155 -1.47 6.48 1.23
N ARG A 156 -2.10 6.67 0.08
CA ARG A 156 -3.48 6.25 -0.18
C ARG A 156 -3.66 4.76 0.02
N THR A 157 -2.72 3.94 -0.47
CA THR A 157 -2.80 2.48 -0.32
C THR A 157 -2.82 2.06 1.15
N GLN A 158 -1.89 2.58 1.96
CA GLN A 158 -1.81 2.19 3.37
C GLN A 158 -2.97 2.72 4.18
N MET A 159 -3.37 3.98 3.97
CA MET A 159 -4.47 4.59 4.74
C MET A 159 -5.81 3.97 4.39
N MET A 160 -6.09 3.71 3.10
CA MET A 160 -7.32 3.03 2.70
C MET A 160 -7.36 1.57 3.17
N ALA A 161 -6.25 0.82 3.06
CA ALA A 161 -6.18 -0.55 3.57
C ALA A 161 -6.37 -0.62 5.08
N TYR A 162 -5.72 0.29 5.82
CA TYR A 162 -5.86 0.40 7.27
C TYR A 162 -7.30 0.75 7.65
N SER A 163 -7.86 1.83 7.11
CA SER A 163 -9.23 2.28 7.44
C SER A 163 -10.29 1.24 7.05
N THR A 164 -10.22 0.70 5.84
CA THR A 164 -11.20 -0.29 5.36
C THR A 164 -11.20 -1.55 6.21
N SER A 165 -10.02 -2.05 6.58
CA SER A 165 -9.90 -3.25 7.43
C SER A 165 -10.30 -2.99 8.88
N LEU A 166 -9.99 -1.79 9.41
CA LEU A 166 -10.40 -1.33 10.74
C LEU A 166 -11.93 -1.27 10.85
N GLN A 167 -12.58 -0.60 9.90
CA GLN A 167 -14.04 -0.47 9.85
C GLN A 167 -14.74 -1.81 9.62
N ALA A 168 -14.18 -2.69 8.78
CA ALA A 168 -14.74 -4.02 8.57
C ALA A 168 -14.69 -4.89 9.84
N ALA A 169 -13.63 -4.73 10.66
CA ALA A 169 -13.50 -5.47 11.91
C ALA A 169 -14.28 -4.83 13.07
N ASN A 170 -14.41 -3.50 13.10
CA ASN A 170 -15.15 -2.77 14.11
C ASN A 170 -15.76 -1.47 13.53
N PRO A 171 -17.04 -1.51 13.10
CA PRO A 171 -17.72 -0.35 12.52
C PRO A 171 -17.95 0.83 13.48
N GLU A 172 -17.79 0.63 14.79
CA GLU A 172 -17.99 1.70 15.79
C GLU A 172 -16.80 2.67 15.87
N ILE A 173 -15.64 2.28 15.33
CA ILE A 173 -14.43 3.11 15.31
C ILE A 173 -14.56 4.18 14.22
N LYS A 174 -14.58 5.44 14.64
CA LYS A 174 -14.69 6.62 13.76
C LYS A 174 -13.39 7.37 13.52
N THR A 175 -12.31 6.98 14.19
CA THR A 175 -11.02 7.68 14.12
C THR A 175 -9.89 6.69 13.89
N LEU A 176 -8.81 7.16 13.25
CA LEU A 176 -7.64 6.34 12.99
C LEU A 176 -6.63 6.46 14.15
N HIS A 177 -5.99 5.35 14.51
CA HIS A 177 -4.95 5.34 15.53
C HIS A 177 -3.68 6.00 14.98
N GLN A 178 -3.38 7.22 15.44
CA GLN A 178 -2.32 8.07 14.86
C GLN A 178 -0.95 7.40 14.86
N ALA A 179 -0.56 6.74 15.96
CA ALA A 179 0.74 6.08 16.04
C ALA A 179 0.90 4.95 15.00
N THR A 180 -0.19 4.22 14.71
CA THR A 180 -0.20 3.19 13.66
C THR A 180 -0.07 3.83 12.28
N VAL A 181 -0.82 4.91 12.01
CA VAL A 181 -0.72 5.64 10.74
C VAL A 181 0.72 6.13 10.53
N PHE A 182 1.35 6.77 11.51
CA PHE A 182 2.73 7.24 11.39
C PHE A 182 3.71 6.08 11.15
N LYS A 183 3.58 4.98 11.89
CA LYS A 183 4.41 3.79 11.68
C LYS A 183 4.27 3.25 10.25
N LEU A 184 3.04 3.16 9.72
CA LEU A 184 2.78 2.72 8.35
C LEU A 184 3.48 3.65 7.36
N MET A 185 3.32 4.96 7.51
CA MET A 185 3.90 5.96 6.61
C MET A 185 5.43 5.91 6.61
N LEU A 186 6.05 5.84 7.79
CA LEU A 186 7.50 5.69 7.91
C LEU A 186 8.00 4.44 7.17
N GLN A 187 7.40 3.28 7.44
CA GLN A 187 7.77 2.03 6.79
C GLN A 187 7.52 2.05 5.28
N GLY A 188 6.42 2.67 4.84
CA GLY A 188 6.08 2.82 3.43
C GLY A 188 7.10 3.67 2.68
N MET A 189 7.52 4.80 3.26
CA MET A 189 8.53 5.66 2.66
C MET A 189 9.90 4.98 2.57
N VAL A 190 10.28 4.17 3.57
CA VAL A 190 11.50 3.35 3.47
C VAL A 190 11.44 2.43 2.26
N THR A 191 10.37 1.63 2.12
CA THR A 191 10.23 0.70 0.99
C THR A 191 10.17 1.38 -0.37
N LEU A 192 9.59 2.58 -0.42
CA LEU A 192 9.36 3.31 -1.66
C LEU A 192 10.61 4.06 -2.12
N LEU A 193 11.25 4.81 -1.22
CA LEU A 193 12.25 5.81 -1.57
C LEU A 193 13.70 5.34 -1.36
N HIS A 194 13.93 4.36 -0.49
CA HIS A 194 15.28 3.87 -0.15
C HIS A 194 15.56 2.55 -0.85
N ASP A 195 16.83 2.22 -1.05
CA ASP A 195 17.24 0.95 -1.68
C ASP A 195 17.66 -0.12 -0.66
N GLU A 196 17.70 0.26 0.61
CA GLU A 196 18.00 -0.61 1.74
C GLU A 196 17.22 -0.19 3.00
N PRO A 197 17.10 -1.07 4.01
CA PRO A 197 16.50 -0.70 5.28
C PRO A 197 17.28 0.41 5.97
N ILE A 198 16.57 1.41 6.50
CA ILE A 198 17.15 2.43 7.37
C ILE A 198 16.64 2.28 8.81
N SER A 199 17.46 2.70 9.77
CA SER A 199 17.01 2.76 11.17
C SER A 199 15.90 3.81 11.30
N LEU A 200 14.85 3.46 12.04
CA LEU A 200 13.76 4.36 12.41
C LEU A 200 13.90 4.86 13.86
N GLU A 201 15.04 4.62 14.50
CA GLU A 201 15.34 5.14 15.84
C GLU A 201 15.74 6.62 15.77
N GLY A 202 15.44 7.35 16.86
CA GLY A 202 15.76 8.76 17.04
C GLY A 202 14.75 9.47 17.96
N ASP A 203 15.18 10.59 18.55
CA ASP A 203 14.40 11.28 19.60
C ASP A 203 13.26 12.16 19.05
N ASN A 204 13.32 12.55 17.76
CA ASN A 204 12.30 13.42 17.14
C ASN A 204 11.64 12.75 15.92
N LEU A 205 10.33 12.55 16.01
CA LEU A 205 9.49 11.97 14.95
C LEU A 205 9.59 12.74 13.63
N GLU A 206 9.62 14.07 13.67
CA GLU A 206 9.73 14.91 12.47
C GLU A 206 11.06 14.63 11.74
N MET A 207 12.15 14.48 12.48
CA MET A 207 13.47 14.17 11.91
C MET A 207 13.48 12.79 11.25
N ILE A 208 12.77 11.82 11.81
CA ILE A 208 12.61 10.49 11.19
C ILE A 208 11.82 10.62 9.88
N PHE A 209 10.72 11.38 9.86
CA PHE A 209 9.93 11.64 8.65
C PHE A 209 10.72 12.36 7.55
N ARG A 210 11.53 13.35 7.91
CA ARG A 210 12.42 14.05 6.96
C ARG A 210 13.48 13.10 6.40
N ARG A 211 14.07 12.25 7.24
CA ARG A 211 15.05 11.24 6.83
C ARG A 211 14.44 10.25 5.84
N VAL A 212 13.26 9.69 6.13
CA VAL A 212 12.63 8.69 5.24
C VAL A 212 12.17 9.33 3.93
N SER A 213 11.87 10.63 3.93
CA SER A 213 11.44 11.39 2.74
C SER A 213 12.59 11.82 1.82
N LEU A 214 13.85 11.70 2.26
CA LEU A 214 15.08 12.12 1.57
C LEU A 214 15.25 13.64 1.34
N ASN A 215 14.18 14.41 1.19
CA ASN A 215 14.22 15.87 1.02
C ASN A 215 12.91 16.53 1.47
N SER A 216 12.92 17.87 1.53
CA SER A 216 11.78 18.68 2.00
C SER A 216 10.54 18.57 1.11
N ASP A 217 10.67 18.53 -0.21
CA ASP A 217 9.53 18.47 -1.14
C ASP A 217 8.76 17.15 -1.01
N ASN A 218 9.49 16.05 -0.85
CA ASN A 218 8.93 14.73 -0.62
C ASN A 218 8.24 14.65 0.75
N PHE A 219 8.86 15.26 1.78
CA PHE A 219 8.26 15.35 3.12
C PHE A 219 6.96 16.15 3.08
N GLU A 220 6.94 17.29 2.41
CA GLU A 220 5.73 18.10 2.25
C GLU A 220 4.65 17.34 1.46
N THR A 221 5.02 16.65 0.37
CA THR A 221 4.09 15.81 -0.40
C THR A 221 3.48 14.71 0.47
N LEU A 222 4.29 14.04 1.28
CA LEU A 222 3.86 13.02 2.22
C LEU A 222 2.86 13.58 3.23
N MET A 223 3.21 14.68 3.91
CA MET A 223 2.36 15.27 4.95
C MET A 223 1.04 15.80 4.37
N ASN A 224 1.08 16.46 3.22
CA ASN A 224 -0.11 16.99 2.55
C ASN A 224 -1.05 15.85 2.12
N GLU A 225 -0.51 14.78 1.54
CA GLU A 225 -1.35 13.64 1.15
C GLU A 225 -1.89 12.90 2.37
N MET A 226 -1.11 12.76 3.44
CA MET A 226 -1.59 12.15 4.69
C MET A 226 -2.78 12.91 5.26
N ASN A 227 -2.72 14.24 5.30
CA ASN A 227 -3.82 15.07 5.79
C ASN A 227 -5.06 14.93 4.90
N GLN A 228 -4.89 15.05 3.58
CA GLN A 228 -6.02 14.90 2.65
C GLN A 228 -6.62 13.49 2.73
N ALA A 229 -5.78 12.45 2.79
CA ALA A 229 -6.27 11.08 2.90
C ALA A 229 -6.95 10.81 4.22
N TYR A 230 -6.54 11.47 5.30
CA TYR A 230 -7.25 11.40 6.58
C TYR A 230 -8.64 12.01 6.45
N GLU A 231 -8.74 13.24 5.93
CA GLU A 231 -10.02 13.95 5.71
C GLU A 231 -11.00 13.16 4.83
N ASP A 232 -10.50 12.48 3.80
CA ASP A 232 -11.34 11.68 2.90
C ASP A 232 -11.86 10.38 3.55
N LEU A 233 -11.31 9.96 4.70
CA LEU A 233 -11.61 8.69 5.37
C LEU A 233 -12.46 8.82 6.64
N ILE A 234 -12.59 10.02 7.22
CA ILE A 234 -13.31 10.28 8.48
C ILE A 234 -14.62 11.04 8.30
#